data_AF-L8GLU4-F1
#
_entry.id   AF-L8GLU4-F1
#
_cell.length_a   1.000
_cell.length_b   1.000
_cell.length_c   1.000
_cell.angle_alpha   90.00
_cell.angle_beta   90.00
_cell.angle_gamma   90.00
#
_symmetry.space_group_name_H-M   'P 1'
#
loop_
_entity.id
_entity.type
_entity.pdbx_description
1 polymer ?
#
loop_
_entity_poly.entity_id
_entity_poly.type
_entity_poly.pdbx_seq_one_letter_code
_entity_poly.pdbx_strand_id
1 'polypeptide(L)'
;MAGRLQDVAFGLCRTAVLIARITDKDPGSLTISMGDARIYKNHVDGMKEQIARTPSDPPRLTIGRKPMLDDVHTEDFVLTGYSLQPTIKFRMAI
;
A
#
# COMPACT_ATOMS: atom_id res chain seq x y z
N MET A 1 6.19 15.61 6.02
CA MET A 1 5.28 14.51 5.65
C MET A 1 5.59 14.13 4.20
N ALA A 2 6.58 13.24 3.99
CA ALA A 2 7.03 12.88 2.65
C ALA A 2 6.02 11.87 2.07
N GLY A 3 5.24 12.32 1.08
CA GLY A 3 4.33 11.45 0.35
C GLY A 3 5.13 10.35 -0.33
N ARG A 4 4.95 9.10 0.11
CA ARG A 4 5.58 7.95 -0.54
C ARG A 4 4.68 7.61 -1.72
N LEU A 5 5.24 7.61 -2.94
CA LEU A 5 4.54 7.19 -4.16
C LEU A 5 4.00 5.74 -4.05
N GLN A 6 4.55 4.96 -3.11
CA GLN A 6 4.13 3.61 -2.76
C GLN A 6 2.82 3.56 -1.93
N ASP A 7 2.38 4.67 -1.34
CA ASP A 7 1.24 4.67 -0.40
C ASP A 7 -0.13 4.45 -1.09
N VAL A 8 -0.26 4.78 -2.38
CA VAL A 8 -1.58 4.74 -3.06
C VAL A 8 -2.06 3.31 -3.26
N ALA A 9 -1.24 2.45 -3.88
CA ALA A 9 -1.63 1.06 -4.16
C ALA A 9 -1.77 0.24 -2.86
N PHE A 10 -0.79 0.36 -1.95
CA PHE A 10 -0.85 -0.35 -0.66
C PHE A 10 -2.01 0.13 0.21
N GLY A 11 -2.27 1.45 0.24
CA GLY A 11 -3.40 2.02 0.97
C GLY A 11 -4.75 1.52 0.45
N LEU A 12 -4.94 1.46 -0.88
CA LEU A 12 -6.17 0.97 -1.48
C LEU A 12 -6.39 -0.53 -1.23
N CYS A 13 -5.35 -1.35 -1.37
CA CYS A 13 -5.42 -2.78 -1.03
C CYS A 13 -5.83 -3.00 0.43
N ARG A 14 -5.27 -2.24 1.37
CA ARG A 14 -5.64 -2.31 2.78
C ARG A 14 -7.13 -2.02 3.00
N THR A 15 -7.64 -0.96 2.38
CA THR A 15 -9.06 -0.58 2.52
C THR A 15 -9.99 -1.64 1.93
N ALA A 16 -9.64 -2.22 0.78
CA ALA A 16 -10.44 -3.28 0.17
C ALA A 16 -10.54 -4.53 1.09
N VAL A 17 -9.42 -4.93 1.71
CA VAL A 17 -9.40 -6.06 2.67
C VAL A 17 -10.21 -5.73 3.92
N LEU A 18 -10.13 -4.50 4.42
CA LEU A 18 -10.90 -4.05 5.59
C LEU A 18 -12.42 -4.11 5.35
N ILE A 19 -12.87 -3.59 4.20
CA ILE A 19 -14.30 -3.62 3.82
C ILE A 19 -14.78 -5.06 3.67
N ALA A 20 -14.00 -5.91 3.01
CA ALA A 20 -14.33 -7.34 2.91
C ALA A 20 -14.50 -7.95 4.30
N ARG A 21 -13.63 -7.60 5.26
CA ARG A 21 -13.66 -8.23 6.57
C ARG A 21 -14.82 -7.81 7.46
N ILE A 22 -15.25 -6.54 7.36
CA ILE A 22 -16.43 -6.03 8.08
C ILE A 22 -17.73 -6.57 7.45
N THR A 23 -17.74 -6.80 6.14
CA THR A 23 -18.91 -7.35 5.43
C THR A 23 -18.99 -8.87 5.45
N ASP A 24 -18.13 -9.54 6.22
CA ASP A 24 -17.96 -11.01 6.28
C ASP A 24 -17.78 -11.66 4.89
N LYS A 25 -17.02 -10.98 4.03
CA LYS A 25 -16.63 -11.45 2.69
C LYS A 25 -15.14 -11.70 2.61
N ASP A 26 -14.74 -12.41 1.56
CA ASP A 26 -13.34 -12.57 1.19
C ASP A 26 -12.92 -11.50 0.16
N PRO A 27 -11.69 -10.97 0.28
CA PRO A 27 -11.16 -10.01 -0.69
C PRO A 27 -10.97 -10.66 -2.05
N GLY A 28 -11.54 -10.04 -3.09
CA GLY A 28 -11.39 -10.45 -4.49
C GLY A 28 -10.30 -9.67 -5.22
N SER A 29 -10.59 -9.24 -6.45
CA SER A 29 -9.69 -8.42 -7.27
C SER A 29 -9.90 -6.92 -7.03
N LEU A 30 -8.80 -6.16 -6.95
CA LEU A 30 -8.82 -4.70 -6.93
C LEU A 30 -8.44 -4.14 -8.31
N THR A 31 -9.34 -3.40 -8.95
CA THR A 31 -9.10 -2.70 -10.21
C THR A 31 -9.00 -1.20 -9.95
N ILE A 32 -7.90 -0.58 -10.39
CA ILE A 32 -7.65 0.86 -10.20
C ILE A 32 -7.63 1.53 -11.58
N SER A 33 -8.48 2.55 -11.75
CA SER A 33 -8.43 3.45 -12.90
C SER A 33 -7.90 4.80 -12.45
N MET A 34 -6.87 5.31 -13.12
CA MET A 34 -6.23 6.59 -12.80
C MET A 34 -6.47 7.56 -13.96
N GLY A 35 -6.95 8.76 -13.65
CA GLY A 35 -7.14 9.82 -14.65
C GLY A 35 -5.84 10.54 -15.00
N ASP A 36 -5.25 11.24 -14.02
CA ASP A 36 -3.94 11.91 -14.15
C ASP A 36 -2.88 11.12 -13.40
N ALA A 37 -2.09 10.34 -14.15
CA ALA A 37 -0.94 9.61 -13.64
C ALA A 37 0.35 10.29 -14.10
N ARG A 38 1.05 10.95 -13.16
CA ARG A 38 2.23 11.78 -13.44
C ARG A 38 3.39 11.51 -12.48
N ILE A 39 4.60 11.69 -12.99
CA ILE A 39 5.85 11.57 -12.23
C ILE A 39 6.50 12.95 -12.13
N TYR A 40 6.84 13.38 -10.92
CA TYR A 40 7.57 14.63 -10.73
C TYR A 40 9.03 14.50 -11.19
N LYS A 41 9.57 15.56 -11.79
CA LYS A 41 10.95 15.57 -12.33
C LYS A 41 12.00 15.20 -11.29
N ASN A 42 11.83 15.67 -10.05
CA ASN A 42 12.72 15.37 -8.92
C ASN A 42 12.59 13.93 -8.38
N HIS A 43 11.66 13.12 -8.90
CA HIS A 43 11.47 11.72 -8.53
C HIS A 43 12.00 10.74 -9.58
N VAL A 44 12.40 11.23 -10.77
CA VAL A 44 12.77 10.38 -11.91
C VAL A 44 13.93 9.44 -11.58
N ASP A 45 14.98 9.93 -10.93
CA ASP A 45 16.15 9.10 -10.62
C ASP A 45 15.83 8.03 -9.57
N GLY A 46 15.03 8.38 -8.54
CA GLY A 46 14.55 7.41 -7.56
C GLY A 46 13.58 6.39 -8.16
N MET A 47 12.79 6.76 -9.16
CA MET A 47 11.93 5.82 -9.90
C MET A 47 12.75 4.84 -10.74
N LYS A 48 13.81 5.31 -11.42
CA LYS A 48 14.73 4.44 -12.15
C LYS A 48 15.40 3.42 -11.22
N GLU A 49 15.85 3.86 -10.05
CA GLU A 49 16.38 2.95 -9.03
C GLU A 49 15.32 1.93 -8.59
N GLN A 50 14.08 2.37 -8.33
CA GLN A 50 13.00 1.48 -7.90
C GLN A 50 12.64 0.41 -8.95
N ILE A 51 12.58 0.80 -10.23
CA ILE A 51 12.24 -0.11 -11.34
C ILE A 51 13.34 -1.14 -11.59
N ALA A 52 14.60 -0.80 -11.29
CA ALA A 52 15.73 -1.73 -11.43
C ALA A 52 15.76 -2.81 -10.34
N ARG A 53 14.94 -2.72 -9.29
CA ARG A 53 14.92 -3.70 -8.20
C ARG A 53 14.15 -4.95 -8.59
N THR A 54 14.63 -6.10 -8.13
CA THR A 54 13.90 -7.37 -8.25
C THR A 54 12.77 -7.40 -7.21
N PRO A 55 11.50 -7.57 -7.61
CA PRO A 55 10.40 -7.74 -6.66
C PRO A 55 10.59 -8.98 -5.80
N SER A 56 10.36 -8.85 -4.49
CA SER A 56 10.26 -9.99 -3.57
C SER A 56 8.83 -10.54 -3.53
N ASP A 57 8.63 -11.68 -2.87
CA ASP A 57 7.30 -12.22 -2.64
C ASP A 57 6.37 -11.19 -1.95
N PRO A 58 5.10 -11.11 -2.36
CA PRO A 58 4.16 -10.16 -1.78
C PRO A 58 3.88 -10.50 -0.32
N PRO A 59 3.78 -9.49 0.57
CA PRO A 59 3.41 -9.74 1.95
C PRO A 59 1.95 -10.17 2.05
N ARG A 60 1.61 -10.85 3.15
CA ARG A 60 0.23 -11.16 3.51
C ARG A 60 -0.24 -10.23 4.62
N LEU A 61 -1.32 -9.50 4.34
CA LEU A 61 -2.05 -8.68 5.31
C LEU A 61 -3.22 -9.48 5.89
N THR A 62 -3.26 -9.59 7.21
CA THR A 62 -4.39 -10.14 7.97
C THR A 62 -4.93 -9.05 8.87
N ILE A 63 -6.25 -8.87 8.89
CA ILE A 63 -6.94 -7.93 9.77
C ILE A 63 -7.82 -8.72 10.73
N GLY A 64 -7.71 -8.43 12.03
CA GLY A 64 -8.57 -9.00 13.07
C GLY A 64 -10.06 -8.75 12.78
N ARG A 65 -10.93 -9.71 13.11
CA ARG A 65 -12.39 -9.55 12.94
C ARG A 65 -12.93 -8.68 14.07
N LYS A 66 -13.66 -7.61 13.70
CA LYS A 66 -14.34 -6.69 14.61
C LYS A 66 -15.78 -6.46 14.15
N PRO A 67 -16.73 -6.21 15.07
CA PRO A 67 -18.13 -6.01 14.72
C PRO A 67 -18.40 -4.65 14.05
N MET A 68 -17.66 -3.60 14.43
CA MET A 68 -17.77 -2.28 13.80
C MET A 68 -16.42 -1.79 13.27
N LEU A 69 -16.46 -0.91 12.26
CA LEU A 69 -15.26 -0.27 11.70
C LEU A 69 -14.49 0.53 12.75
N ASP A 70 -15.21 1.17 13.67
CA ASP A 70 -14.65 2.04 14.72
C ASP A 70 -13.86 1.25 15.78
N ASP A 71 -14.07 -0.07 15.87
CA ASP A 71 -13.36 -0.97 16.79
C ASP A 71 -12.02 -1.48 16.23
N VAL A 72 -11.69 -1.12 14.99
CA VAL A 72 -10.47 -1.56 14.32
C VAL A 72 -9.33 -0.62 14.68
N HIS A 73 -8.33 -1.16 15.36
CA HIS A 73 -7.14 -0.42 15.77
C HIS A 73 -5.89 -0.87 15.00
N THR A 74 -4.79 -0.15 15.17
CA THR A 74 -3.55 -0.39 14.42
C THR A 74 -2.98 -1.79 14.72
N GLU A 75 -3.23 -2.30 15.92
CA GLU A 75 -2.76 -3.59 16.42
C GLU A 75 -3.48 -4.77 15.76
N ASP A 76 -4.67 -4.54 15.19
CA ASP A 76 -5.44 -5.57 14.50
C ASP A 76 -4.87 -5.88 13.10
N PHE A 77 -3.94 -5.05 12.60
CA PHE A 77 -3.28 -5.24 11.31
C PHE A 77 -1.98 -6.02 11.48
N VAL A 78 -1.97 -7.27 11.00
CA VAL A 78 -0.79 -8.12 11.01
C VAL A 78 -0.27 -8.28 9.58
N LEU A 79 0.95 -7.78 9.35
CA LEU A 79 1.66 -7.94 8.09
C LEU A 79 2.73 -9.03 8.25
N THR A 80 2.63 -10.10 7.46
CA THR A 80 3.57 -11.23 7.48
C THR A 80 4.28 -11.35 6.14
N GLY A 81 5.52 -11.84 6.14
CA GLY A 81 6.30 -12.03 4.92
C GLY A 81 6.75 -10.74 4.24
N TYR A 82 6.76 -9.60 4.94
CA TYR A 82 7.23 -8.34 4.37
C TYR A 82 8.76 -8.29 4.31
N SER A 83 9.31 -8.40 3.10
CA SER A 83 10.73 -8.24 2.82
C SER A 83 11.03 -6.78 2.48
N LEU A 84 11.64 -6.06 3.43
CA LEU A 84 11.97 -4.64 3.25
C LEU A 84 13.21 -4.48 2.37
N GLN A 85 13.07 -3.72 1.28
CA GLN A 85 14.19 -3.23 0.49
C GLN A 85 14.64 -1.84 0.98
N PRO A 86 15.90 -1.40 0.71
CA PRO A 86 16.39 -0.10 1.17
C PRO A 86 15.49 1.06 0.76
N THR A 87 15.21 1.97 1.69
CA THR A 87 14.30 3.11 1.44
C THR A 87 14.87 4.08 0.40
N ILE A 88 14.08 4.41 -0.63
CA ILE A 88 14.38 5.52 -1.56
C ILE A 88 13.67 6.77 -1.04
N LYS A 89 14.44 7.84 -0.79
CA LYS A 89 13.89 9.10 -0.27
C LYS A 89 13.46 10.00 -1.42
N PHE A 90 12.15 10.20 -1.57
CA PHE A 90 11.58 11.20 -2.48
C PHE A 90 11.40 12.53 -1.75
N ARG A 91 11.89 13.63 -2.35
CA ARG A 91 11.62 14.99 -1.84
C ARG A 91 10.26 15.44 -2.34
N MET A 92 9.46 16.11 -1.50
CA MET A 92 8.22 16.72 -1.96
C MET A 92 8.54 17.73 -3.07
N ALA A 93 7.78 17.68 -4.17
CA ALA A 93 7.79 18.75 -5.15
C ALA A 93 7.07 19.97 -4.55
N ILE A 94 7.63 21.16 -4.78
CA ILE A 94 7.04 22.45 -4.40
C ILE A 94 6.24 22.96 -5.60
#